data_AF-A0A2K6V3M5-F1
#
_entry.id   AF-A0A2K6V3M5-F1
#
_cell.length_a   1.000
_cell.length_b   1.000
_cell.length_c   1.000
_cell.angle_alpha   90.00
_cell.angle_beta   90.00
_cell.angle_gamma   90.00
#
_symmetry.space_group_name_H-M   'P 1'
#
loop_
_entity.id
_entity.type
_entity.pdbx_description
1 polymer ?
#
loop_
_entity_poly.entity_id
_entity_poly.type
_entity_poly.pdbx_seq_one_letter_code
_entity_poly.pdbx_strand_id
1 'polypeptide(L)'
;MATSRYEPGAEIGVGAYGTVYKARDPHSDHFVALKSVSVPNGGAGGGLPVSTALEVALLRQLEAFEHPNVAWLMDVCATSRTDQEIKVTLVLEHVDEDLRMYLDKAPPLGLPAETMEDLMSQFLRGLDFLHANCIIHRDLKPENILVTSGGTVKLADFGLARIYSYQTALTPVVHFGRLRWADHEVRRLRPSWLTQ
;
A
#
# COMPACT_ATOMS: atom_id res chain seq x y z
N MET A 1 -9.28 -28.44 -12.37
CA MET A 1 -9.49 -27.64 -11.14
C MET A 1 -8.13 -27.10 -10.75
N ALA A 2 -7.88 -25.80 -10.91
CA ALA A 2 -6.60 -25.22 -10.53
C ALA A 2 -6.48 -25.26 -9.01
N THR A 3 -5.62 -26.12 -8.48
CA THR A 3 -5.24 -26.13 -7.07
C THR A 3 -4.59 -24.78 -6.77
N SER A 4 -5.25 -23.95 -5.96
CA SER A 4 -4.66 -22.72 -5.44
C SER A 4 -3.37 -23.08 -4.72
N ARG A 5 -2.24 -22.52 -5.16
CA ARG A 5 -0.92 -22.70 -4.54
C ARG A 5 -0.92 -22.38 -3.04
N TYR A 6 -1.83 -21.51 -2.60
CA TYR A 6 -1.97 -21.05 -1.22
C TYR A 6 -3.26 -21.56 -0.61
N GLU A 7 -3.19 -21.93 0.68
CA GLU A 7 -4.33 -22.32 1.49
C GLU A 7 -5.02 -21.06 2.04
N PRO A 8 -6.23 -20.72 1.58
CA PRO A 8 -6.90 -19.50 2.01
C PRO A 8 -7.28 -19.57 3.49
N GLY A 9 -7.03 -18.48 4.20
CA GLY A 9 -7.41 -18.26 5.59
C GLY A 9 -8.47 -17.16 5.72
N ALA A 10 -8.41 -16.43 6.84
CA ALA A 10 -9.38 -15.39 7.15
C ALA A 10 -9.25 -14.17 6.24
N GLU A 11 -10.38 -13.51 5.98
CA GLU A 11 -10.40 -12.15 5.44
C GLU A 11 -9.80 -11.17 6.45
N ILE A 12 -8.84 -10.37 6.02
CA ILE A 12 -8.11 -9.42 6.88
C ILE A 12 -8.35 -7.95 6.49
N GLY A 13 -8.98 -7.69 5.34
CA GLY A 13 -9.34 -6.34 4.97
C GLY A 13 -10.15 -6.24 3.68
N VAL A 14 -10.97 -5.19 3.60
CA VAL A 14 -11.69 -4.80 2.38
C VAL A 14 -11.23 -3.41 1.99
N GLY A 15 -10.51 -3.31 0.87
CA GLY A 15 -10.03 -2.06 0.32
C GLY A 15 -10.86 -1.59 -0.88
N ALA A 16 -10.60 -0.37 -1.33
CA ALA A 16 -11.21 0.19 -2.54
C ALA A 16 -10.93 -0.65 -3.81
N TYR A 17 -9.89 -1.49 -3.79
CA TYR A 17 -9.42 -2.26 -4.93
C TYR A 17 -9.63 -3.77 -4.78
N GLY A 18 -10.33 -4.22 -3.74
CA GLY A 18 -10.65 -5.62 -3.54
C GLY A 18 -10.47 -6.10 -2.10
N THR A 19 -10.64 -7.40 -1.93
CA THR A 19 -10.56 -8.07 -0.63
C THR A 19 -9.19 -8.69 -0.42
N VAL A 20 -8.68 -8.58 0.80
CA VAL A 20 -7.39 -9.14 1.24
C VAL A 20 -7.66 -10.29 2.19
N TYR A 21 -7.05 -11.44 1.88
CA TYR A 21 -7.13 -12.64 2.71
C TYR A 21 -5.73 -13.02 3.24
N LYS A 22 -5.64 -13.40 4.50
CA LYS A 22 -4.47 -14.12 5.00
C LYS A 22 -4.51 -15.53 4.43
N ALA A 23 -3.39 -16.05 3.94
CA ALA A 23 -3.27 -17.42 3.43
C ALA A 23 -1.95 -18.04 3.87
N ARG A 24 -1.86 -19.37 3.89
CA ARG A 24 -0.62 -20.10 4.18
C ARG A 24 -0.02 -20.60 2.87
N ASP A 25 1.29 -20.39 2.67
CA ASP A 25 2.05 -21.09 1.64
C ASP A 25 2.48 -22.45 2.19
N PRO A 26 1.95 -23.58 1.67
CA PRO A 26 2.30 -24.91 2.16
C PRO A 26 3.75 -25.32 1.85
N HIS A 27 4.45 -24.62 0.96
CA HIS A 27 5.86 -24.94 0.63
C HIS A 27 6.84 -24.30 1.61
N SER A 28 6.61 -23.05 2.00
CA SER A 28 7.50 -22.31 2.90
C SER A 28 7.03 -22.31 4.35
N ASP A 29 5.80 -22.76 4.59
CA ASP A 29 5.12 -22.65 5.89
C ASP A 29 5.04 -21.21 6.43
N HIS A 30 4.87 -20.24 5.53
CA HIS A 30 4.74 -18.83 5.87
C HIS A 30 3.38 -18.29 5.47
N PHE A 31 2.92 -17.26 6.20
CA PHE A 31 1.70 -16.55 5.85
C PHE A 31 1.97 -15.52 4.76
N VAL A 32 0.99 -15.36 3.87
CA VAL A 32 0.96 -14.37 2.78
C VAL A 32 -0.36 -13.63 2.78
N ALA A 33 -0.37 -12.40 2.26
CA ALA A 33 -1.58 -11.62 2.05
C ALA A 33 -2.01 -11.71 0.58
N LEU A 34 -3.20 -12.24 0.33
CA LEU A 34 -3.79 -12.41 -0.99
C LEU A 34 -4.77 -11.27 -1.28
N LYS A 35 -4.34 -10.27 -2.05
CA LYS A 35 -5.21 -9.16 -2.50
C LYS A 35 -5.85 -9.55 -3.83
N SER A 36 -7.15 -9.84 -3.81
CA SER A 36 -7.91 -10.26 -5.00
C SER A 36 -8.64 -9.08 -5.63
N VAL A 37 -8.39 -8.85 -6.91
CA VAL A 37 -9.05 -7.84 -7.74
C VAL A 37 -9.89 -8.54 -8.80
N SER A 38 -11.19 -8.27 -8.83
CA SER A 38 -12.12 -8.75 -9.88
C SER A 38 -12.62 -7.56 -10.69
N VAL A 39 -12.62 -7.70 -12.02
CA VAL A 39 -13.18 -6.69 -12.93
C VAL A 39 -14.12 -7.26 -13.97
N PRO A 40 -15.22 -6.56 -14.32
CA PRO A 40 -16.13 -7.00 -15.36
C PRO A 40 -15.43 -7.15 -16.71
N ASN A 41 -15.52 -8.34 -17.31
CA ASN A 41 -15.08 -8.58 -18.68
C ASN A 41 -16.20 -8.09 -19.61
N GLY A 42 -15.98 -6.96 -20.32
CA GLY A 42 -16.95 -6.43 -21.29
C GLY A 42 -17.40 -4.96 -21.09
N GLY A 43 -16.92 -4.27 -20.06
CA GLY A 43 -17.03 -2.80 -19.99
C GLY A 43 -16.17 -2.11 -21.05
N ALA A 44 -16.39 -0.80 -21.29
CA ALA A 44 -15.62 0.00 -22.24
C ALA A 44 -14.12 0.04 -21.85
N GLY A 45 -13.35 -0.95 -22.30
CA GLY A 45 -11.93 -1.13 -21.98
C GLY A 45 -11.59 -2.52 -21.44
N GLY A 46 -11.94 -3.58 -22.19
CA GLY A 46 -11.65 -4.97 -21.80
C GLY A 46 -10.20 -5.18 -21.37
N GLY A 47 -9.99 -5.60 -20.12
CA GLY A 47 -8.67 -5.76 -19.51
C GLY A 47 -8.70 -5.55 -18.00
N LEU A 48 -7.53 -5.66 -17.36
CA LEU A 48 -7.35 -5.25 -15.96
C LEU A 48 -7.49 -3.73 -15.82
N PRO A 49 -7.94 -3.20 -14.68
CA PRO A 49 -7.86 -1.77 -14.39
C PRO A 49 -6.44 -1.28 -14.58
N VAL A 50 -6.32 -0.10 -15.20
CA VAL A 50 -5.03 0.59 -15.32
C VAL A 50 -4.38 0.76 -13.94
N SER A 51 -5.17 1.00 -12.88
CA SER A 51 -4.66 1.07 -11.50
C SER A 51 -4.01 -0.23 -11.05
N THR A 52 -4.62 -1.39 -11.30
CA THR A 52 -4.09 -2.71 -10.93
C THR A 52 -2.84 -3.05 -11.74
N ALA A 53 -2.84 -2.77 -13.05
CA ALA A 53 -1.66 -2.96 -13.89
C ALA A 53 -0.48 -2.09 -13.43
N LEU A 54 -0.75 -0.83 -13.07
CA LEU A 54 0.27 0.08 -12.52
C LEU A 54 0.77 -0.38 -11.15
N GLU A 55 -0.11 -0.85 -10.27
CA GLU A 55 0.27 -1.38 -8.95
C GLU A 55 1.21 -2.59 -9.10
N VAL A 56 0.87 -3.54 -9.98
CA VAL A 56 1.75 -4.70 -10.27
C VAL A 56 3.09 -4.24 -10.85
N ALA A 57 3.09 -3.32 -11.83
CA ALA A 57 4.33 -2.84 -12.44
C ALA A 57 5.25 -2.13 -11.42
N LEU A 58 4.67 -1.27 -10.57
CA LEU A 58 5.38 -0.58 -9.50
C LEU A 58 5.98 -1.56 -8.49
N LEU A 59 5.17 -2.50 -7.99
CA LEU A 59 5.63 -3.46 -7.01
C LEU A 59 6.72 -4.38 -7.56
N ARG A 60 6.64 -4.79 -8.84
CA ARG A 60 7.69 -5.55 -9.52
C ARG A 60 8.98 -4.74 -9.72
N GLN A 61 8.88 -3.43 -9.94
CA GLN A 61 10.06 -2.56 -9.99
C GLN A 61 10.75 -2.48 -8.62
N LEU A 62 9.97 -2.44 -7.53
CA LEU A 62 10.48 -2.35 -6.16
C LEU A 62 11.02 -3.68 -5.62
N GLU A 63 10.54 -4.80 -6.14
CA GLU A 63 10.90 -6.17 -5.70
C GLU A 63 12.42 -6.39 -5.64
N ALA A 64 13.17 -5.91 -6.63
CA ALA A 64 14.61 -6.10 -6.72
C ALA A 64 15.42 -5.41 -5.59
N PHE A 65 14.82 -4.48 -4.84
CA PHE A 65 15.50 -3.73 -3.81
C PHE A 65 15.32 -4.31 -2.40
N GLU A 66 14.31 -5.16 -2.19
CA GLU A 66 14.00 -5.81 -0.90
C GLU A 66 14.08 -4.84 0.31
N HIS A 67 13.58 -3.60 0.14
CA HIS A 67 13.75 -2.56 1.17
C HIS A 67 13.01 -2.94 2.46
N PRO A 68 13.66 -2.89 3.65
CA PRO A 68 13.08 -3.42 4.90
C PRO A 68 11.78 -2.73 5.31
N ASN A 69 11.61 -1.46 4.94
CA ASN A 69 10.43 -0.66 5.28
C ASN A 69 9.36 -0.53 4.18
N VAL A 70 9.39 -1.40 3.17
CA VAL A 70 8.35 -1.50 2.13
C VAL A 70 7.89 -2.96 2.02
N ALA A 71 6.58 -3.19 2.04
CA ALA A 71 6.01 -4.51 1.81
C ALA A 71 6.21 -4.89 0.33
N TRP A 72 6.73 -6.09 0.07
CA TRP A 72 7.00 -6.54 -1.29
C TRP A 72 5.89 -7.44 -1.86
N LEU A 73 5.82 -7.46 -3.19
CA LEU A 73 5.02 -8.40 -3.96
C LEU A 73 5.84 -9.66 -4.19
N MET A 74 5.40 -10.78 -3.61
CA MET A 74 6.07 -12.08 -3.75
C MET A 74 5.71 -12.75 -5.08
N ASP A 75 4.45 -12.68 -5.47
CA ASP A 75 3.95 -13.33 -6.69
C ASP A 75 2.67 -12.67 -7.22
N VAL A 76 2.31 -12.96 -8.47
CA VAL A 76 1.01 -12.63 -9.04
C VAL A 76 0.38 -13.94 -9.50
N CYS A 77 -0.69 -14.35 -8.82
CA CYS A 77 -1.32 -15.64 -8.98
C CYS A 77 -2.77 -15.53 -9.46
N ALA A 78 -3.29 -16.66 -9.93
CA ALA A 78 -4.70 -16.87 -10.25
C ALA A 78 -5.31 -15.77 -11.14
N THR A 79 -4.89 -15.72 -12.41
CA THR A 79 -5.63 -14.99 -13.43
C THR A 79 -6.76 -15.88 -13.96
N SER A 80 -7.97 -15.72 -13.42
CA SER A 80 -9.16 -16.33 -14.02
C SER A 80 -9.79 -15.32 -14.97
N ARG A 81 -10.05 -15.73 -16.21
CA ARG A 81 -10.77 -14.93 -17.19
C ARG A 81 -12.01 -15.71 -17.60
N THR A 82 -13.17 -15.19 -17.23
CA THR A 82 -14.48 -15.65 -17.70
C THR A 82 -15.06 -14.59 -18.62
N ASP A 83 -16.12 -14.92 -19.36
CA ASP A 83 -16.85 -13.93 -20.16
C ASP A 83 -17.44 -12.78 -19.33
N GLN A 84 -17.52 -12.94 -18.00
CA GLN A 84 -18.08 -11.95 -17.08
C GLN A 84 -17.02 -11.21 -16.27
N GLU A 85 -15.88 -11.80 -15.95
CA GLU A 85 -14.86 -11.15 -15.13
C GLU A 85 -13.41 -11.59 -15.42
N ILE A 86 -12.47 -10.69 -15.18
CA ILE A 86 -11.05 -10.99 -15.02
C ILE A 86 -10.73 -10.84 -13.54
N LYS A 87 -10.27 -11.92 -12.91
CA LYS A 87 -9.79 -11.94 -11.53
C LYS A 87 -8.27 -12.07 -11.52
N VAL A 88 -7.59 -11.25 -10.72
CA VAL A 88 -6.15 -11.33 -10.47
C VAL A 88 -5.90 -11.27 -8.97
N THR A 89 -5.00 -12.11 -8.48
CA THR A 89 -4.62 -12.13 -7.06
C THR A 89 -3.14 -11.78 -6.91
N LEU A 90 -2.86 -10.72 -6.14
CA LEU A 90 -1.51 -10.33 -5.77
C LEU A 90 -1.15 -11.09 -4.49
N VAL A 91 0.03 -11.70 -4.46
CA VAL A 91 0.59 -12.38 -3.30
C VAL A 91 1.61 -11.45 -2.67
N LEU A 92 1.26 -10.90 -1.52
CA LEU A 92 2.04 -9.89 -0.80
C LEU A 92 2.61 -10.49 0.47
N GLU A 93 3.67 -9.87 0.96
CA GLU A 93 4.14 -10.10 2.33
C GLU A 93 2.99 -9.90 3.33
N HIS A 94 2.83 -10.85 4.25
CA HIS A 94 1.86 -10.74 5.34
C HIS A 94 2.53 -10.15 6.59
N VAL A 95 1.88 -9.14 7.17
CA VAL A 95 2.21 -8.60 8.49
C VAL A 95 0.94 -8.62 9.32
N ASP A 96 1.04 -9.09 10.57
CA ASP A 96 -0.15 -9.36 11.38
C ASP A 96 -0.91 -8.10 11.82
N GLU A 97 -0.22 -6.95 11.92
CA GLU A 97 -0.82 -5.73 12.45
C GLU A 97 -0.53 -4.52 11.56
N ASP A 98 -1.52 -3.64 11.47
CA ASP A 98 -1.31 -2.28 10.99
C ASP A 98 -0.99 -1.34 12.17
N LEU A 99 -0.55 -0.12 11.84
CA LEU A 99 -0.16 0.88 12.82
C LEU A 99 -1.37 1.32 13.66
N ARG A 100 -2.60 1.22 13.13
CA ARG A 100 -3.80 1.52 13.91
C ARG A 100 -3.97 0.52 15.05
N MET A 101 -3.93 -0.77 14.74
CA MET A 101 -4.00 -1.85 15.72
C MET A 101 -2.84 -1.78 16.72
N TYR A 102 -1.64 -1.46 16.24
CA TYR A 102 -0.46 -1.28 17.09
C TYR A 102 -0.65 -0.14 18.11
N LEU A 103 -1.15 1.02 17.65
CA LEU A 103 -1.40 2.19 18.50
C LEU A 103 -2.57 2.00 19.46
N ASP A 104 -3.61 1.25 19.06
CA ASP A 104 -4.76 0.96 19.91
C ASP A 104 -4.38 0.08 21.13
N LYS A 105 -3.23 -0.61 21.07
CA LYS A 105 -2.64 -1.37 22.20
C LYS A 105 -1.70 -0.56 23.08
N ALA A 106 -1.44 0.70 22.74
CA ALA A 106 -0.52 1.53 23.50
C ALA A 106 -1.01 1.69 24.96
N PRO A 107 -0.08 1.78 25.94
CA PRO A 107 -0.43 2.11 27.31
C PRO A 107 -1.23 3.42 27.40
N PRO A 108 -1.97 3.67 28.49
CA PRO A 108 -2.72 4.92 28.68
C PRO A 108 -1.86 6.19 28.61
N LEU A 109 -0.56 6.07 28.92
CA LEU A 109 0.42 7.16 28.84
C LEU A 109 1.01 7.34 27.42
N GLY A 110 0.58 6.54 26.45
CA GLY A 110 1.12 6.48 25.10
C GLY A 110 2.30 5.52 24.97
N LEU A 111 2.87 5.48 23.76
CA LEU A 111 4.10 4.74 23.49
C LEU A 111 5.31 5.45 24.10
N PRO A 112 6.35 4.71 24.51
CA PRO A 112 7.64 5.31 24.87
C PRO A 112 8.19 6.18 23.73
N ALA A 113 8.88 7.27 24.08
CA ALA A 113 9.47 8.19 23.11
C ALA A 113 10.44 7.47 22.15
N GLU A 114 11.29 6.59 22.68
CA GLU A 114 12.25 5.79 21.89
C GLU A 114 11.53 4.92 20.84
N THR A 115 10.41 4.31 21.20
CA THR A 115 9.60 3.52 20.26
C THR A 115 8.99 4.41 19.18
N MET A 116 8.49 5.59 19.55
CA MET A 116 7.91 6.53 18.58
C MET A 116 8.98 7.06 17.61
N GLU A 117 10.16 7.39 18.11
CA GLU A 117 11.30 7.82 17.30
C GLU A 117 11.75 6.72 16.32
N ASP A 118 11.82 5.47 16.78
CA ASP A 118 12.18 4.34 15.93
C ASP A 118 11.12 4.08 14.84
N LEU A 119 9.83 4.04 15.20
CA LEU A 119 8.74 3.89 14.23
C LEU A 119 8.77 5.00 13.16
N MET A 120 8.97 6.25 13.57
CA MET A 120 9.06 7.39 12.66
C MET A 120 10.29 7.33 11.77
N SER A 121 11.45 6.94 12.33
CA SER A 121 12.70 6.75 11.57
C SER A 121 12.52 5.69 10.49
N GLN A 122 11.93 4.54 10.82
CA GLN A 122 11.65 3.46 9.88
C GLN A 122 10.63 3.87 8.79
N PHE A 123 9.55 4.56 9.18
CA PHE A 123 8.57 5.11 8.25
C PHE A 123 9.23 6.06 7.24
N LEU A 124 10.07 6.98 7.72
CA LEU A 124 10.77 7.95 6.86
C LEU A 124 11.79 7.29 5.94
N ARG A 125 12.48 6.23 6.38
CA ARG A 125 13.37 5.43 5.51
C ARG A 125 12.61 4.77 4.36
N GLY A 126 11.44 4.18 4.66
CA GLY A 126 10.57 3.62 3.63
C GLY A 126 10.09 4.68 2.64
N LEU A 127 9.70 5.85 3.15
CA LEU A 127 9.22 6.96 2.32
C LEU A 127 10.33 7.56 1.45
N ASP A 128 11.52 7.75 2.00
CA ASP A 128 12.71 8.22 1.29
C ASP A 128 13.06 7.26 0.13
N PHE A 129 13.06 5.95 0.40
CA PHE A 129 13.28 4.94 -0.63
C PHE A 129 12.25 5.03 -1.77
N LEU A 130 10.95 5.21 -1.47
CA LEU A 130 9.93 5.40 -2.51
C LEU A 130 10.20 6.66 -3.32
N HIS A 131 10.50 7.78 -2.65
CA HIS A 131 10.76 9.05 -3.31
C HIS A 131 12.02 9.02 -4.19
N ALA A 132 13.07 8.32 -3.76
CA ALA A 132 14.29 8.09 -4.53
C ALA A 132 14.02 7.28 -5.83
N ASN A 133 12.98 6.46 -5.83
CA ASN A 133 12.49 5.72 -7.00
C ASN A 133 11.40 6.47 -7.77
N CYS A 134 11.21 7.77 -7.50
CA CYS A 134 10.19 8.62 -8.12
C CYS A 134 8.76 8.14 -7.88
N ILE A 135 8.48 7.47 -6.76
CA ILE A 135 7.16 6.93 -6.42
C ILE A 135 6.53 7.76 -5.30
N ILE A 136 5.31 8.24 -5.51
CA ILE A 136 4.49 8.86 -4.45
C ILE A 136 3.39 7.86 -4.06
N HIS A 137 3.29 7.57 -2.76
CA HIS A 137 2.33 6.59 -2.21
C HIS A 137 0.85 7.02 -2.36
N ARG A 138 0.55 8.30 -2.07
CA ARG A 138 -0.77 8.96 -2.12
C ARG A 138 -1.88 8.44 -1.19
N ASP A 139 -1.69 7.31 -0.51
CA ASP A 139 -2.65 6.81 0.50
C ASP A 139 -1.96 6.44 1.83
N LEU A 140 -1.18 7.38 2.39
CA LEU A 140 -0.53 7.17 3.68
C LEU A 140 -1.52 7.40 4.81
N LYS A 141 -1.86 6.32 5.50
CA LYS A 141 -2.74 6.27 6.66
C LYS A 141 -2.34 5.10 7.56
N PRO A 142 -2.70 5.08 8.86
CA PRO A 142 -2.29 4.02 9.78
C PRO A 142 -2.61 2.60 9.30
N GLU A 143 -3.72 2.41 8.58
CA GLU A 143 -4.15 1.12 8.03
C GLU A 143 -3.23 0.60 6.89
N ASN A 144 -2.45 1.50 6.28
CA ASN A 144 -1.50 1.18 5.20
C ASN A 144 -0.03 1.18 5.68
N ILE A 145 0.19 1.32 6.99
CA ILE A 145 1.51 1.23 7.61
C ILE A 145 1.48 -0.02 8.48
N LEU A 146 2.19 -1.06 8.09
CA LEU A 146 2.21 -2.34 8.78
C LEU A 146 3.33 -2.35 9.84
N VAL A 147 3.11 -3.05 10.94
CA VAL A 147 4.09 -3.20 12.02
C VAL A 147 4.25 -4.68 12.35
N THR A 148 5.46 -5.22 12.18
CA THR A 148 5.75 -6.61 12.54
C THR A 148 5.79 -6.79 14.05
N SER A 149 5.68 -8.02 14.53
CA SER A 149 5.87 -8.37 15.94
C SER A 149 7.26 -7.98 16.48
N GLY A 150 8.26 -7.85 15.59
CA GLY A 150 9.60 -7.37 15.90
C GLY A 150 9.73 -5.84 15.88
N GLY A 151 8.64 -5.08 15.69
CA GLY A 151 8.65 -3.62 15.64
C GLY A 151 9.12 -3.04 14.31
N THR A 152 9.20 -3.85 13.24
CA THR A 152 9.60 -3.34 11.92
C THR A 152 8.41 -2.70 11.21
N VAL A 153 8.56 -1.46 10.75
CA VAL A 153 7.54 -0.74 9.97
C VAL A 153 7.65 -1.10 8.50
N LYS A 154 6.52 -1.39 7.83
CA LYS A 154 6.45 -1.66 6.39
C LYS A 154 5.34 -0.85 5.73
N LEU A 155 5.68 -0.04 4.73
CA LEU A 155 4.69 0.68 3.92
C LEU A 155 3.97 -0.30 2.98
N ALA A 156 2.64 -0.23 2.91
CA ALA A 156 1.80 -1.15 2.15
C ALA A 156 0.66 -0.43 1.41
N ASP A 157 -0.02 -1.18 0.52
CA ASP A 157 -1.13 -0.73 -0.34
C ASP A 157 -0.75 0.38 -1.35
N PHE A 158 -0.11 -0.05 -2.43
CA PHE A 158 0.34 0.79 -3.52
C PHE A 158 -0.72 0.98 -4.62
N GLY A 159 -1.99 0.60 -4.39
CA GLY A 159 -3.06 0.72 -5.38
C GLY A 159 -3.30 2.15 -5.88
N LEU A 160 -2.95 3.12 -5.04
CA LEU A 160 -2.97 4.55 -5.37
C LEU A 160 -1.59 5.12 -5.71
N ALA A 161 -0.50 4.36 -5.64
CA ALA A 161 0.83 4.90 -5.91
C ALA A 161 1.02 5.30 -7.38
N ARG A 162 1.92 6.26 -7.63
CA ARG A 162 2.25 6.73 -8.99
C ARG A 162 3.72 7.09 -9.11
N ILE A 163 4.29 6.79 -10.29
CA ILE A 163 5.57 7.36 -10.71
C ILE A 163 5.32 8.81 -11.13
N TYR A 164 6.07 9.75 -10.57
CA TYR A 164 6.09 11.13 -11.06
C TYR A 164 7.34 11.35 -11.91
N SER A 165 7.20 12.16 -12.96
CA SER A 165 8.34 12.62 -13.75
C SER A 165 8.58 14.10 -13.45
N TYR A 166 9.78 14.62 -13.73
CA TYR A 166 10.10 16.04 -13.58
C TYR A 166 9.17 16.98 -14.38
N GLN A 167 8.40 16.47 -15.34
CA GLN A 167 7.38 17.22 -16.10
C GLN A 167 5.99 17.18 -15.46
N THR A 168 5.78 16.31 -14.48
CA THR A 168 4.56 16.29 -13.67
C THR A 168 4.72 17.39 -12.63
N ALA A 169 4.22 18.58 -12.92
CA ALA A 169 4.11 19.64 -11.92
C ALA A 169 3.59 19.02 -10.63
N LEU A 170 4.32 19.21 -9.53
CA LEU A 170 3.86 18.89 -8.18
C LEU A 170 2.66 19.80 -7.89
N THR A 171 1.50 19.49 -8.46
CA THR A 171 0.24 20.05 -8.01
C THR A 171 -0.11 19.28 -6.75
N PRO A 172 -0.09 19.91 -5.57
CA PRO A 172 -0.63 19.30 -4.38
C PRO A 172 -2.15 19.28 -4.57
N VAL A 173 -2.67 18.26 -5.26
CA VAL A 173 -4.09 17.94 -5.16
C VAL A 173 -4.27 17.16 -3.87
N VAL A 174 -4.07 17.88 -2.77
CA VAL A 174 -4.65 17.50 -1.49
C VAL A 174 -6.13 17.72 -1.68
N HIS A 175 -6.91 16.66 -1.89
CA HIS A 175 -8.32 16.74 -1.59
C HIS A 175 -8.41 17.03 -0.10
N PHE A 176 -8.73 18.29 0.23
CA PHE A 176 -8.88 18.82 1.58
C PHE A 176 -10.12 18.20 2.25
N GLY A 177 -10.04 16.91 2.54
CA GLY A 177 -10.98 16.13 3.31
C GLY A 177 -10.25 15.59 4.53
N ARG A 178 -10.02 16.47 5.52
CA ARG A 178 -9.69 16.13 6.92
C ARG A 178 -8.27 15.58 7.18
N LEU A 179 -7.28 16.49 7.21
CA LEU A 179 -6.04 16.31 7.97
C LEU A 179 -5.80 17.56 8.85
N ARG A 180 -5.77 17.35 10.17
CA ARG A 180 -5.55 18.38 11.21
C ARG A 180 -4.06 18.53 11.60
N TRP A 181 -3.13 18.13 10.72
CA TRP A 181 -1.70 18.07 11.03
C TRP A 181 -0.79 18.68 9.95
N ALA A 182 -1.33 19.49 9.03
CA ALA A 182 -0.48 20.21 8.08
C ALA A 182 0.12 21.46 8.72
N ASP A 183 1.45 21.46 8.77
CA ASP A 183 2.37 22.47 9.30
C ASP A 183 2.18 23.88 8.70
N HIS A 184 2.57 24.89 9.48
CA HIS A 184 2.39 26.33 9.29
C HIS A 184 3.08 26.90 8.03
N GLU A 185 4.01 26.15 7.44
CA GLU A 185 4.79 26.50 6.25
C GLU A 185 3.98 26.48 4.94
N VAL A 186 2.93 25.66 4.82
CA VAL A 186 2.14 25.53 3.57
C VAL A 186 1.31 26.80 3.26
N ARG A 187 1.14 27.71 4.23
CA ARG A 187 0.38 28.96 4.05
C ARG A 187 1.16 30.11 3.41
N ARG A 188 2.49 30.04 3.27
CA ARG A 188 3.31 31.17 2.79
C ARG A 188 3.48 31.27 1.27
N LEU A 189 3.11 30.26 0.50
CA LEU A 189 3.33 30.24 -0.96
C LEU A 189 2.07 30.56 -1.77
N ARG A 190 1.32 31.61 -1.41
CA ARG A 190 0.36 32.22 -2.36
C ARG A 190 1.00 33.41 -3.08
N PRO A 191 1.25 33.33 -4.40
CA PRO A 191 1.62 34.49 -5.20
C PRO A 191 0.47 35.51 -5.22
N SER A 192 0.81 36.79 -5.09
CA SER A 192 -0.08 37.94 -4.90
C SER A 192 -0.88 38.40 -6.14
N TRP A 193 -1.19 37.51 -7.09
CA TRP A 193 -1.79 37.91 -8.38
C TRP A 193 -3.16 37.29 -8.69
N LEU A 194 -3.86 36.73 -7.70
CA LEU A 194 -5.25 36.28 -7.85
C LEU A 194 -6.18 37.06 -6.92
N THR A 195 -6.33 38.35 -7.22
CA THR A 195 -7.51 39.16 -6.85
C THR A 195 -7.77 40.14 -7.99
N GLN A 196 -8.66 39.73 -8.89
CA GLN A 196 -9.64 40.58 -9.57
C GLN A 196 -10.87 39.72 -9.88
#